data_AF-A0A532B183-F1
#
_entry.id   AF-A0A532B183-F1
#
_cell.length_a   1.000
_cell.length_b   1.000
_cell.length_c   1.000
_cell.angle_alpha   90.00
_cell.angle_beta   90.00
_cell.angle_gamma   90.00
#
_symmetry.space_group_name_H-M   'P 1'
#
loop_
_entity.id
_entity.type
_entity.pdbx_description
1 polymer ?
#
loop_
_entity_poly.entity_id
_entity_poly.type
_entity_poly.pdbx_seq_one_letter_code
_entity_poly.pdbx_strand_id
1 'polypeptide(L)' 'MKHQLNIIIGSTRPGRAGPVFAKWLESFAREHGKFEPVLTDIAAFN' A
#
# COMPACT_ATOMS: atom_id res chain seq x y z
N MET A 1 1.23 -9.57 -19.01
CA MET A 1 1.52 -8.19 -18.57
C MET A 1 1.07 -8.05 -17.12
N LYS A 2 1.83 -7.36 -16.27
CA LYS A 2 1.40 -7.06 -14.89
C LYS A 2 0.80 -5.64 -14.85
N HIS A 3 -0.32 -5.45 -14.17
CA HIS A 3 -0.89 -4.11 -13.98
C HIS A 3 -0.23 -3.44 -12.78
N GLN A 4 0.06 -2.14 -12.88
CA GLN A 4 0.49 -1.38 -11.72
C GLN A 4 -0.70 -1.18 -10.76
N LEU A 5 -0.52 -1.54 -9.49
CA LEU A 5 -1.53 -1.37 -8.44
C LEU A 5 -1.03 -0.33 -7.44
N ASN A 6 -1.56 0.89 -7.51
CA ASN A 6 -1.23 1.93 -6.56
C ASN A 6 -2.04 1.74 -5.27
N ILE A 7 -1.36 1.66 -4.12
CA ILE A 7 -1.92 1.53 -2.78
C ILE A 7 -1.61 2.81 -2.03
N ILE A 8 -2.63 3.60 -1.68
CA ILE A 8 -2.46 4.90 -1.03
C ILE A 8 -2.97 4.81 0.41
N ILE A 9 -2.10 5.06 1.39
CA ILE A 9 -2.51 5.20 2.79
C ILE A 9 -2.92 6.65 3.01
N GLY A 10 -4.21 6.89 3.21
CA GLY A 10 -4.77 8.23 3.44
C GLY A 10 -4.86 8.65 4.92
N SER A 11 -4.46 7.79 5.85
CA SER A 11 -4.52 8.09 7.29
C SER A 11 -3.21 8.68 7.78
N THR A 12 -3.25 9.72 8.62
CA THR A 12 -2.05 10.45 9.08
C THR A 12 -1.87 10.46 10.60
N ARG A 13 -2.92 10.22 11.39
CA ARG A 13 -2.82 10.24 12.87
C ARG A 13 -1.82 9.23 13.44
N PRO A 14 -1.18 9.50 14.59
CA PRO A 14 -0.42 8.51 15.35
C PRO A 14 -1.28 7.27 15.68
N GLY A 15 -0.68 6.08 15.66
CA GLY A 15 -1.38 4.82 15.93
C GLY A 15 -2.39 4.39 14.85
N ARG A 16 -2.27 4.92 13.62
CA ARG A 16 -3.13 4.54 12.49
C ARG A 16 -2.98 3.07 12.10
N ALA A 17 -4.10 2.44 11.75
CA ALA A 17 -4.13 1.07 11.24
C ALA A 17 -3.74 0.96 9.74
N GLY A 18 -3.78 2.07 8.99
CA GLY A 18 -3.53 2.10 7.55
C GLY A 18 -2.25 1.37 7.09
N PRO A 19 -1.08 1.62 7.70
CA PRO A 19 0.15 0.91 7.35
C PRO A 19 0.11 -0.61 7.54
N VAL A 20 -0.66 -1.11 8.52
CA VAL A 20 -0.78 -2.55 8.76
C VAL A 20 -1.51 -3.22 7.59
N PHE A 21 -2.68 -2.69 7.22
CA PHE A 21 -3.47 -3.22 6.11
C PHE A 21 -2.78 -3.02 4.75
N ALA A 22 -2.14 -1.87 4.52
CA ALA A 22 -1.49 -1.58 3.25
C ALA A 22 -0.29 -2.50 2.99
N LYS A 23 0.54 -2.78 4.01
CA LYS A 23 1.66 -3.72 3.89
C LYS A 23 1.18 -5.16 3.64
N TRP A 24 0.11 -5.58 4.33
CA TRP A 24 -0.50 -6.89 4.07
C TRP A 24 -1.01 -6.99 2.62
N LEU A 25 -1.73 -5.98 2.15
CA LEU A 25 -2.29 -5.96 0.79
C LEU A 25 -1.18 -5.92 -0.28
N GLU A 26 -0.11 -5.15 -0.04
CA GLU A 26 1.06 -5.12 -0.91
C GLU A 26 1.67 -6.50 -1.09
N SER A 27 1.97 -7.20 0.01
CA SER A 27 2.51 -8.56 -0.02
C SER A 27 1.57 -9.52 -0.75
N PHE A 28 0.27 -9.48 -0.43
CA PHE A 28 -0.74 -10.31 -1.07
C PHE A 28 -0.82 -10.07 -2.59
N ALA A 29 -0.81 -8.81 -3.02
CA ALA A 29 -0.86 -8.45 -4.44
C ALA A 29 0.42 -8.87 -5.19
N ARG A 30 1.58 -8.80 -4.52
CA ARG A 30 2.87 -9.24 -5.05
C ARG A 30 2.89 -10.76 -5.23
N GLU A 31 2.39 -11.51 -4.26
CA GLU A 31 2.23 -12.98 -4.31
C GLU A 31 1.25 -13.43 -5.40
N HIS A 32 0.16 -12.69 -5.61
CA HIS A 32 -0.82 -13.00 -6.66
C HIS A 32 -0.23 -12.90 -8.09
N GLY A 33 0.90 -12.21 -8.28
CA GLY A 33 1.70 -12.24 -9.51
C GLY A 33 1.12 -11.48 -10.72
N LYS A 34 -0.16 -11.08 -10.70
CA LYS A 34 -0.76 -10.24 -11.77
C LYS A 34 -0.51 -8.74 -11.60
N PHE A 35 0.00 -8.32 -10.45
CA PHE A 35 0.18 -6.92 -10.10
C PHE A 35 1.64 -6.56 -9.83
N GLU A 36 1.98 -5.31 -10.12
CA GLU A 36 3.15 -4.62 -9.57
C GLU A 36 2.64 -3.58 -8.56
N PRO A 37 2.56 -3.93 -7.26
CA PRO A 37 2.03 -3.02 -6.27
C PRO A 37 3.04 -1.92 -5.93
N VAL A 38 2.53 -0.69 -5.78
CA VAL A 38 3.29 0.51 -5.40
C VAL A 38 2.58 1.15 -4.21
N LEU A 39 3.22 1.17 -3.05
CA LEU A 39 2.66 1.72 -1.82
C LEU A 39 3.13 3.17 -1.60
N THR A 40 2.19 4.08 -1.37
CA THR A 40 2.44 5.48 -1.01
C THR A 40 1.74 5.81 0.30
N ASP A 41 2.47 6.32 1.29
CA ASP A 41 1.92 6.80 2.55
C ASP A 41 1.90 8.33 2.58
N ILE A 42 0.71 8.94 2.59
CA ILE A 42 0.61 10.40 2.52
C ILE A 42 1.20 11.08 3.75
N ALA A 43 1.29 10.39 4.89
CA ALA A 43 1.86 10.97 6.09
C ALA A 43 3.39 11.08 6.05
N ALA A 44 4.03 10.51 5.03
CA ALA A 44 5.46 10.71 4.78
C ALA A 44 5.75 12.07 4.09
N PHE A 45 4.71 12.78 3.64
CA PHE A 45 4.81 14.09 2.99
C PHE A 45 4.48 15.20 3.99
N ASN A 46 5.19 16.33 3.89
CA ASN A 46 5.02 17.53 4.72
C ASN A 46 4.19 18.59 4.00
#